data_AF-T1GA41-F1
#
_entry.id   AF-T1GA41-F1
#
_cell.length_a   1.000
_cell.length_b   1.000
_cell.length_c   1.000
_cell.angle_alpha   90.00
_cell.angle_beta   90.00
_cell.angle_gamma   90.00
#
_symmetry.space_group_name_H-M   'P 1'
#
loop_
_entity.id
_entity.type
_entity.pdbx_description
1 polymer ?
#
loop_
_entity_poly.entity_id
_entity_poly.type
_entity_poly.pdbx_seq_one_letter_code
_entity_poly.pdbx_strand_id
1 'polypeptide(L)'
;MCNLIRVIFLCFLISLISATPLRQRRQIDFNIQADHDDKVGTDLIVEAMAKLWRSKTGNTQIDGTAKVIHQAYTGAQGNTKYSGKLHISKLDFR
;
A
#
# COMPACT_ATOMS: atom_id res chain seq x y z
N MET A 1 11.24 -40.36 -34.19
CA MET A 1 10.40 -39.13 -34.26
C MET A 1 9.44 -38.99 -33.07
N CYS A 2 8.89 -40.07 -32.47
CA CYS A 2 7.96 -40.00 -31.34
C CYS A 2 8.52 -39.43 -30.02
N ASN A 3 9.81 -39.61 -29.73
CA ASN A 3 10.39 -39.16 -28.44
C ASN A 3 10.63 -37.65 -28.38
N LEU A 4 10.95 -37.01 -29.51
CA LEU A 4 11.18 -35.56 -29.58
C LEU A 4 9.89 -34.77 -29.35
N ILE A 5 8.78 -35.24 -29.92
CA ILE A 5 7.44 -34.63 -29.75
C ILE A 5 7.01 -34.73 -28.27
N ARG A 6 7.27 -35.85 -27.60
CA ARG A 6 6.98 -36.02 -26.17
C ARG A 6 7.76 -35.04 -25.28
N VAL A 7 9.04 -34.80 -25.58
CA VAL A 7 9.87 -33.85 -24.82
C VAL A 7 9.40 -32.41 -25.01
N ILE A 8 9.07 -32.02 -26.26
CA ILE A 8 8.55 -30.68 -26.55
C ILE A 8 7.21 -30.45 -25.84
N PHE A 9 6.32 -31.44 -25.85
CA PHE A 9 5.02 -31.36 -25.17
C PHE A 9 5.17 -31.26 -23.65
N LEU A 10 6.14 -31.99 -23.08
CA LEU A 10 6.48 -31.90 -21.65
C LEU A 10 7.00 -30.52 -21.27
N CYS A 11 7.92 -29.95 -22.06
CA CYS A 11 8.45 -28.60 -21.84
C CYS A 11 7.36 -27.53 -21.94
N PHE A 12 6.42 -27.68 -22.88
CA PHE A 12 5.30 -26.76 -23.04
C PHE A 12 4.34 -26.82 -21.84
N LEU A 13 4.04 -28.03 -21.35
CA LEU A 13 3.22 -28.22 -20.16
C LEU A 13 3.86 -27.64 -18.89
N ILE A 14 5.17 -27.82 -18.70
CA ILE A 14 5.90 -27.27 -17.53
C ILE A 14 5.89 -25.73 -17.56
N SER A 15 6.04 -25.13 -18.75
CA SER A 15 6.05 -23.67 -18.92
C SER A 15 4.71 -23.02 -18.57
N LEU A 16 3.59 -23.70 -18.87
CA LEU A 16 2.24 -23.23 -18.51
C LEU A 16 2.00 -23.21 -16.99
N ILE A 17 2.61 -24.13 -16.24
CA ILE A 17 2.41 -24.27 -14.79
C ILE A 17 3.17 -23.18 -14.01
N SER A 18 4.29 -22.65 -14.54
CA SER A 18 5.10 -21.65 -13.82
C SER A 18 4.51 -20.23 -13.84
N ALA A 19 3.48 -19.99 -14.65
CA ALA A 19 2.85 -18.68 -14.81
C ALA A 19 1.84 -18.36 -13.69
N THR A 20 1.96 -18.96 -12.50
CA THR A 20 1.14 -18.56 -11.36
C THR A 20 1.51 -17.14 -10.94
N PRO A 21 0.60 -16.15 -11.03
CA PRO A 21 0.89 -14.82 -10.54
C PRO A 21 1.13 -14.90 -9.04
N LEU A 22 2.35 -14.56 -8.60
CA LEU A 22 2.66 -14.40 -7.19
C LEU A 22 1.67 -13.40 -6.61
N ARG A 23 0.73 -13.88 -5.79
CA ARG A 23 -0.25 -13.03 -5.11
C ARG A 23 0.49 -12.05 -4.21
N GLN A 24 0.64 -10.81 -4.67
CA GLN A 24 1.27 -9.76 -3.88
C GLN A 24 0.28 -9.28 -2.82
N ARG A 25 0.47 -9.72 -1.57
CA ARG A 25 -0.31 -9.22 -0.42
C ARG A 25 -0.03 -7.73 -0.25
N ARG A 26 -1.06 -6.90 -0.42
CA ARG A 26 -1.02 -5.47 -0.07
C ARG A 26 -1.49 -5.31 1.37
N GLN A 27 -0.77 -4.53 2.14
CA GLN A 27 -1.20 -4.09 3.46
C GLN A 27 -1.52 -2.60 3.35
N ILE A 28 -2.70 -2.25 3.84
CA ILE A 28 -3.18 -0.87 3.98
C ILE A 28 -3.51 -0.72 5.46
N ASP A 29 -2.80 0.17 6.12
CA ASP A 29 -3.01 0.51 7.51
C ASP A 29 -3.82 1.80 7.55
N PHE A 30 -4.87 1.82 8.37
CA PHE A 30 -5.75 2.98 8.53
C PHE A 30 -5.85 3.33 10.00
N ASN A 31 -5.65 4.61 10.31
CA ASN A 31 -5.70 5.16 11.65
C ASN A 31 -6.73 6.29 11.66
N ILE A 32 -7.65 6.25 12.62
CA ILE A 32 -8.67 7.28 12.84
C ILE A 32 -8.56 7.70 14.28
N GLN A 33 -8.45 9.00 14.50
CA GLN A 33 -8.43 9.60 15.83
C GLN A 33 -9.43 10.74 15.84
N ALA A 34 -10.26 10.79 16.87
CA ALA A 34 -11.18 11.88 17.11
C ALA A 34 -10.98 12.33 18.55
N ASP A 35 -10.70 13.62 18.73
CA ASP A 35 -10.60 14.28 20.02
C ASP A 35 -11.70 15.35 20.09
N HIS A 36 -12.37 15.45 21.24
CA HIS A 36 -13.46 16.39 21.45
C HIS A 36 -13.32 17.06 22.81
N ASP A 37 -13.27 18.39 22.80
CA ASP A 37 -13.26 19.24 23.98
C ASP A 37 -14.46 20.20 23.90
N ASP A 38 -15.33 20.14 24.91
CA ASP A 38 -16.55 20.95 25.00
C ASP A 38 -16.30 22.47 24.89
N LYS A 39 -15.09 22.94 25.19
CA LYS A 39 -14.70 24.36 25.14
C LYS A 39 -14.00 24.76 23.84
N VAL A 40 -13.36 23.81 23.15
CA VAL A 40 -12.48 24.09 21.99
C VAL A 40 -13.08 23.57 20.68
N GLY A 41 -13.75 22.42 20.69
CA GLY A 41 -14.36 21.80 19.52
C GLY A 41 -13.92 20.35 19.28
N THR A 42 -14.06 19.88 18.03
CA THR A 42 -13.73 18.51 17.62
C THR A 42 -12.59 18.49 16.61
N ASP A 43 -11.55 17.72 16.91
CA ASP A 43 -10.43 17.42 16.02
C ASP A 43 -10.51 15.97 15.52
N LEU A 44 -10.71 15.80 14.21
CA LEU A 44 -10.74 14.51 13.54
C LEU A 44 -9.48 14.36 12.68
N ILE A 45 -8.72 13.31 12.92
CA ILE A 45 -7.51 12.95 12.17
C ILE A 45 -7.71 11.58 11.56
N VAL A 46 -7.51 11.50 10.25
CA VAL A 46 -7.58 10.27 9.47
C VAL A 46 -6.26 10.10 8.74
N GLU A 47 -5.59 8.98 8.95
CA GLU A 47 -4.32 8.63 8.32
C GLU A 47 -4.44 7.26 7.64
N ALA A 48 -4.13 7.20 6.35
CA ALA A 48 -4.04 5.98 5.57
C ALA A 48 -2.60 5.77 5.12
N MET A 49 -2.07 4.57 5.29
CA MET A 49 -0.72 4.19 4.91
C MET A 49 -0.78 2.91 4.09
N ALA A 50 -0.04 2.83 2.99
CA ALA A 50 -0.06 1.66 2.12
C ALA A 50 1.31 1.37 1.51
N LYS A 51 1.66 0.09 1.44
CA LYS A 51 2.84 -0.39 0.68
C LYS A 51 2.48 -0.54 -0.79
N LEU A 52 2.75 0.50 -1.58
CA LEU A 52 2.31 0.64 -2.97
C LEU A 52 3.12 -0.20 -3.96
N TRP A 53 4.39 -0.48 -3.67
CA TRP A 53 5.20 -1.36 -4.50
C TRP A 53 6.44 -1.84 -3.75
N ARG A 54 6.94 -3.02 -4.12
CA ARG A 54 8.24 -3.54 -3.69
C ARG A 54 8.86 -4.26 -4.88
N SER A 55 10.16 -4.06 -5.11
CA SER A 55 10.88 -4.76 -6.17
C SER A 55 10.91 -6.27 -5.91
N LYS A 56 11.00 -7.05 -7.00
CA LYS A 56 11.16 -8.50 -6.93
C LYS A 56 12.43 -8.92 -6.18
N THR A 57 13.49 -8.11 -6.30
CA THR A 57 14.75 -8.30 -5.57
C THR A 57 14.67 -7.85 -4.11
N GLY A 58 13.58 -7.18 -3.71
CA GLY A 58 13.38 -6.69 -2.35
C GLY A 58 14.18 -5.44 -2.00
N ASN A 59 15.04 -4.95 -2.88
CA ASN A 59 15.98 -3.85 -2.60
C ASN A 59 15.33 -2.47 -2.62
N THR A 60 14.08 -2.35 -3.06
CA THR A 60 13.40 -1.05 -3.18
C THR A 60 11.92 -1.18 -2.86
N GLN A 61 11.37 -0.16 -2.19
CA GLN A 61 9.97 -0.09 -1.80
C GLN A 61 9.43 1.33 -2.00
N ILE A 62 8.17 1.40 -2.40
CA ILE A 62 7.41 2.64 -2.50
C ILE A 62 6.24 2.54 -1.53
N ASP A 63 6.17 3.49 -0.63
CA ASP A 63 5.12 3.65 0.37
C ASP A 63 4.34 4.93 0.12
N GLY A 64 3.04 4.89 0.35
CA GLY A 64 2.15 6.04 0.26
C GLY A 64 1.47 6.29 1.58
N THR A 65 1.34 7.55 1.96
CA THR A 65 0.51 7.98 3.09
C THR A 65 -0.43 9.08 2.65
N ALA A 66 -1.66 9.06 3.13
CA ALA A 66 -2.63 10.14 2.99
C ALA A 66 -3.12 10.51 4.39
N LYS A 67 -3.25 11.80 4.67
CA LYS A 67 -3.69 12.31 5.96
C LYS A 67 -4.72 13.42 5.76
N VAL A 68 -5.82 13.31 6.47
CA VAL A 68 -6.86 14.33 6.57
C VAL A 68 -6.95 14.77 8.02
N ILE A 69 -6.93 16.08 8.26
CA ILE A 69 -7.16 16.68 9.57
C ILE A 69 -8.34 17.61 9.40
N HIS A 70 -9.40 17.40 10.16
CA HIS A 70 -10.54 18.29 10.23
C HIS A 70 -10.65 18.84 11.65
N GLN A 71 -10.70 20.15 11.78
CA GLN A 71 -10.82 20.85 13.06
C GLN A 71 -12.12 21.66 13.03
N ALA A 72 -13.06 21.34 13.91
CA ALA A 72 -14.33 22.03 14.03
C ALA A 72 -14.36 22.75 15.37
N TYR A 73 -14.20 24.08 15.35
CA TYR A 73 -14.22 24.90 16.56
C TYR A 73 -15.66 25.29 16.93
N THR A 74 -15.97 25.29 18.23
CA THR A 74 -17.25 25.78 18.75
C THR A 74 -17.43 27.26 18.42
N GLY A 75 -18.36 27.58 17.52
CA GLY A 75 -18.71 28.96 17.17
C GLY A 75 -17.93 29.58 16.01
N ALA A 76 -17.06 28.83 15.33
CA ALA A 76 -16.35 29.28 14.13
C ALA A 76 -16.41 28.24 12.99
N GLN A 77 -16.09 28.67 11.77
CA GLN A 77 -16.05 27.78 10.62
C GLN A 77 -14.81 26.86 10.73
N GLY A 78 -15.04 25.55 10.73
CA GLY A 78 -13.97 24.55 10.82
C GLY A 78 -13.02 24.57 9.62
N ASN A 79 -11.82 24.03 9.80
CA ASN A 79 -10.79 23.93 8.77
C ASN A 79 -10.47 22.46 8.46
N THR A 80 -10.36 22.12 7.18
CA THR A 80 -9.93 20.79 6.74
C THR A 80 -8.63 20.88 5.97
N LYS A 81 -7.62 20.13 6.41
CA LYS A 81 -6.33 19.99 5.75
C LYS A 81 -6.19 18.59 5.18
N TYR A 82 -5.79 18.52 3.92
CA TYR A 82 -5.45 17.28 3.22
C TYR A 82 -3.96 17.27 2.93
N SER A 83 -3.31 16.15 3.16
CA SER A 83 -1.90 15.97 2.85
C SER A 83 -1.63 14.54 2.39
N GLY A 84 -0.58 14.39 1.59
CA GLY A 84 -0.14 13.08 1.12
C GLY A 84 1.37 13.06 1.01
N LYS A 85 1.96 11.89 1.22
CA LYS A 85 3.39 11.68 1.06
C LYS A 85 3.62 10.38 0.32
N LEU A 86 4.50 10.43 -0.67
CA LEU A 86 5.04 9.26 -1.32
C LEU A 86 6.50 9.12 -0.91
N HIS A 87 6.87 7.96 -0.37
CA HIS A 87 8.20 7.68 0.11
C HIS A 87 8.82 6.54 -0.68
N ILE A 88 10.01 6.78 -1.23
CA ILE A 88 10.78 5.78 -1.98
C ILE A 88 12.00 5.44 -1.14
N SER A 89 12.15 4.16 -0.81
CA SER A 89 13.29 3.68 -0.02
C SER A 89 14.04 2.58 -0.76
N LYS A 90 15.35 2.58 -0.60
CA LYS A 90 16.22 1.42 -0.89
C LYS A 90 16.38 0.63 0.40
N LEU A 91 16.05 -0.65 0.34
CA LEU A 91 16.18 -1.58 1.45
C LEU A 91 17.55 -2.25 1.35
N ASP A 92 18.46 -1.90 2.25
CA ASP A 92 19.76 -2.56 2.36
C ASP A 92 19.62 -3.76 3.32
N PHE A 93 19.93 -4.95 2.83
CA PHE A 93 20.00 -6.16 3.64
C PHE A 93 21.36 -6.18 4.36
N ARG A 94 21.34 -6.09 5.69
CA ARG A 94 22.52 -6.25 6.54
C ARG A 94 22.75 -7.72 6.88
#